data_AF-A0A7V5XFL0-F1
#
_entry.id   AF-A0A7V5XFL0-F1
#
_cell.length_a   1.000
_cell.length_b   1.000
_cell.length_c   1.000
_cell.angle_alpha   90.00
_cell.angle_beta   90.00
_cell.angle_gamma   90.00
#
_symmetry.space_group_name_H-M   'P 1'
#
loop_
_entity.id
_entity.type
_entity.pdbx_description
1 polymer ?
#
loop_
_entity_poly.entity_id
_entity_poly.type
_entity_poly.pdbx_seq_one_letter_code
_entity_poly.pdbx_strand_id
1 'polypeptide(L)' 'MEVVITKEELYELIKKAVKEVLQEEKIEFFLKSIPVVSEEEMDDIKKLYDKPSSDKEPAYSEIIEV' A
#
# COMPACT_ATOMS: atom_id res chain seq x y z
N MET A 1 40.35 -6.46 1.62
CA MET A 1 39.16 -7.27 1.92
C MET A 1 38.40 -7.38 0.61
N GLU A 2 38.45 -8.54 -0.03
CA GLU A 2 37.70 -8.82 -1.25
C GLU A 2 36.34 -9.40 -0.87
N VAL A 3 35.27 -8.84 -1.43
CA VAL A 3 33.93 -9.36 -1.26
C VAL A 3 33.68 -10.29 -2.43
N VAL A 4 33.66 -11.59 -2.15
CA VAL A 4 33.31 -12.62 -3.13
C VAL A 4 31.83 -12.90 -2.96
N ILE A 5 31.05 -12.66 -4.00
CA ILE A 5 29.60 -12.91 -4.04
C ILE A 5 29.28 -13.79 -5.24
N THR A 6 28.38 -14.75 -5.05
CA THR A 6 27.85 -15.57 -6.13
C THR A 6 26.85 -14.78 -6.97
N LYS A 7 26.58 -15.26 -8.19
CA LYS A 7 25.61 -14.63 -9.08
C LYS A 7 24.19 -14.68 -8.48
N GLU A 8 23.86 -15.78 -7.82
CA GLU A 8 22.59 -16.00 -7.16
C GLU A 8 22.38 -15.03 -5.99
N GLU A 9 23.41 -14.82 -5.16
CA GLU A 9 23.36 -13.85 -4.06
C GLU A 9 23.20 -12.42 -4.56
N LEU A 10 23.90 -12.05 -5.64
CA LEU A 10 23.75 -10.75 -6.27
C LEU A 10 22.32 -10.54 -6.81
N TYR A 11 21.74 -11.56 -7.44
CA TYR A 11 20.37 -11.51 -7.95
C TYR A 11 19.36 -11.29 -6.83
N GLU A 12 19.46 -12.05 -5.74
CA GLU A 12 18.54 -11.92 -4.61
C GLU A 12 18.68 -10.57 -3.89
N LEU A 13 19.89 -10.02 -3.78
CA LEU A 13 20.10 -8.67 -3.25
C LEU A 13 19.40 -7.61 -4.11
N ILE A 14 19.58 -7.65 -5.42
CA ILE A 14 18.94 -6.70 -6.34
C ILE A 14 17.42 -6.85 -6.28
N LYS A 15 16.92 -8.08 -6.31
CA LYS A 15 15.49 -8.38 -6.25
C LYS A 15 14.86 -7.87 -4.96
N LYS A 16 15.55 -8.01 -3.82
CA LYS A 16 15.09 -7.50 -2.54
C LYS A 16 15.01 -5.98 -2.55
N ALA A 17 16.08 -5.31 -2.99
CA ALA A 17 16.12 -3.85 -3.07
C ALA A 17 14.99 -3.29 -3.97
N VAL A 18 14.78 -3.89 -5.15
CA VAL A 18 13.69 -3.48 -6.04
C VAL A 18 12.32 -3.72 -5.41
N LYS A 19 12.13 -4.85 -4.72
CA LYS A 19 10.86 -5.18 -4.06
C LYS A 19 10.53 -4.17 -2.96
N GLU A 20 11.50 -3.77 -2.15
CA GLU A 20 11.30 -2.81 -1.05
C GLU A 20 10.84 -1.46 -1.60
N VAL A 21 11.53 -0.92 -2.61
CA VAL A 21 11.12 0.33 -3.28
C VAL A 21 9.71 0.23 -3.86
N LEU A 22 9.40 -0.88 -4.54
CA LEU A 22 8.05 -1.09 -5.07
C LEU A 22 6.99 -1.19 -3.99
N GLN A 23 7.31 -1.71 -2.80
CA GLN A 23 6.37 -1.81 -1.68
C GLN A 23 6.09 -0.43 -1.07
N GLU A 24 7.09 0.41 -0.92
CA GLU A 24 6.95 1.79 -0.41
C GLU A 24 6.04 2.61 -1.34
N GLU A 25 6.30 2.57 -2.65
CA GLU A 25 5.55 3.34 -3.64
C GLU A 25 4.14 2.80 -3.92
N LYS A 26 3.86 1.54 -3.55
CA LYS A 26 2.59 0.86 -3.87
C LYS A 26 1.40 1.54 -3.22
N ILE A 27 1.54 2.01 -1.97
CA ILE A 27 0.45 2.62 -1.21
C ILE A 27 0.08 3.96 -1.84
N GLU A 28 1.07 4.79 -2.15
CA GLU A 28 0.85 6.08 -2.79
C GLU A 28 0.18 5.90 -4.16
N PHE A 29 0.67 4.96 -4.96
CA PHE A 29 0.04 4.64 -6.25
C PHE A 29 -1.40 4.14 -6.09
N PHE A 30 -1.66 3.27 -5.11
CA PHE A 30 -3.00 2.77 -4.81
C PHE A 30 -3.93 3.92 -4.42
N LEU A 31 -3.52 4.80 -3.51
CA LEU A 31 -4.32 5.96 -3.09
C LEU A 31 -4.61 6.91 -4.25
N LYS A 32 -3.62 7.18 -5.12
CA LYS A 32 -3.80 7.98 -6.34
C LYS A 32 -4.72 7.35 -7.36
N SER A 33 -4.89 6.02 -7.33
CA SER A 33 -5.78 5.30 -8.23
C SER A 33 -7.25 5.34 -7.81
N ILE A 34 -7.54 5.75 -6.58
CA ILE A 34 -8.92 5.87 -6.09
C ILE A 34 -9.59 7.05 -6.82
N PRO A 35 -10.72 6.81 -7.52
CA PRO A 35 -11.42 7.87 -8.23
C PRO A 35 -11.92 8.94 -7.24
N VAL A 36 -11.84 10.20 -7.65
CA VAL A 36 -12.41 11.31 -6.89
C VAL A 36 -13.93 11.16 -6.93
N VAL A 37 -14.53 11.15 -5.75
CA VAL A 37 -15.98 11.05 -5.57
C VAL A 37 -16.57 12.45 -5.55
N SER A 38 -17.67 12.67 -6.28
CA SER A 38 -18.40 13.94 -6.24
C SER A 38 -19.11 14.16 -4.89
N GLU A 39 -19.54 15.39 -4.61
CA GLU A 39 -20.26 15.69 -3.36
C GLU A 39 -21.57 14.89 -3.26
N GLU A 40 -22.31 14.73 -4.37
CA GLU A 40 -23.56 13.96 -4.43
C GLU A 40 -23.33 12.48 -4.15
N GLU A 41 -22.32 11.87 -4.79
CA GLU A 41 -21.94 10.47 -4.55
C GLU A 41 -21.45 10.26 -3.11
N MET A 42 -20.72 11.23 -2.53
CA MET A 42 -20.26 11.17 -1.15
C MET A 42 -21.43 11.23 -0.16
N ASP A 43 -22.46 12.03 -0.45
CA ASP A 43 -23.65 12.10 0.38
C ASP A 43 -24.48 10.81 0.31
N ASP A 44 -24.53 10.15 -0.84
CA ASP A 44 -25.17 8.84 -0.96
C ASP A 44 -24.38 7.74 -0.24
N ILE A 45 -23.05 7.77 -0.29
CA ILE A 45 -22.19 6.88 0.50
C ILE A 45 -22.45 7.08 2.00
N LYS A 46 -22.54 8.33 2.48
CA LYS A 46 -22.85 8.62 3.88
C LYS A 46 -24.23 8.12 4.27
N LYS A 47 -25.26 8.29 3.44
CA LYS A 47 -26.60 7.75 3.73
C LYS A 47 -26.60 6.22 3.83
N LEU A 48 -25.85 5.54 2.97
CA LEU A 48 -25.80 4.07 2.89
C LEU A 48 -24.94 3.43 3.99
N TYR A 49 -23.82 4.08 4.33
CA TYR A 49 -22.76 3.51 5.16
C TYR A 49 -22.40 4.37 6.36
N ASP A 50 -23.29 5.28 6.78
CA ASP A 50 -23.19 6.32 7.83
C ASP A 50 -22.18 6.05 8.95
N LYS A 51 -22.09 4.79 9.41
CA LYS A 51 -21.02 4.32 10.27
C LYS A 51 -20.36 3.07 9.70
N PRO A 52 -19.03 2.92 9.87
CA PRO A 52 -18.38 1.64 9.63
C PRO A 52 -19.11 0.57 10.45
N SER A 53 -19.48 -0.54 9.81
CA SER A 53 -20.03 -1.69 10.55
C SER A 53 -19.07 -2.04 11.69
N SER A 54 -19.63 -2.22 12.88
CA SER A 54 -18.91 -2.60 14.10
C SER A 54 -18.28 -4.00 13.99
N ASP A 55 -18.73 -4.80 13.02
CA ASP A 55 -18.27 -6.17 12.77
C ASP A 55 -17.26 -6.23 11.61
N LYS A 56 -16.54 -5.14 11.33
CA LYS A 56 -15.48 -5.14 10.30
C LYS A 56 -14.17 -5.60 10.90
N GLU A 57 -13.68 -6.76 10.45
CA GLU A 57 -12.27 -7.10 10.60
C GLU A 57 -11.44 -6.07 9.82
N PRO A 58 -10.35 -5.54 10.38
CA PRO A 58 -9.46 -4.64 9.67
C PRO A 58 -8.91 -5.36 8.43
N ALA A 59 -9.30 -4.90 7.25
CA ALA A 59 -8.85 -5.50 6.00
C ALA A 59 -7.35 -5.24 5.74
N TYR A 60 -6.90 -4.01 6.00
CA TYR A 60 -5.50 -3.60 5.90
C TYR A 60 -5.25 -2.41 6.83
N SER A 61 -4.26 -2.51 7.70
CA SER A 61 -3.84 -1.41 8.58
C SER A 61 -2.33 -1.31 8.56
N GLU A 62 -1.80 -0.16 8.19
CA GLU A 62 -0.37 0.16 8.27
C GLU A 62 -0.18 1.34 9.23
N ILE A 63 0.85 1.25 10.06
CA ILE A 63 1.25 2.33 10.97
C ILE A 63 2.28 3.15 10.19
N ILE A 64 1.95 4.41 9.90
CA ILE A 64 2.87 5.37 9.30
C ILE A 64 3.53 6.13 10.44
N GLU A 65 4.85 5.98 10.62
CA GLU A 65 5.63 6.87 11.49
C GLU A 65 5.78 8.23 10.78
N VAL A 66 5.39 9.31 11.46
CA VAL A 66 5.55 10.71 10.99
C VAL A 66 6.78 11.32 11.64
#